data_AF-A0A1E4L9E8-F1
#
_entry.id   AF-A0A1E4L9E8-F1
#
_cell.length_a   1.000
_cell.length_b   1.000
_cell.length_c   1.000
_cell.angle_alpha   90.00
_cell.angle_beta   90.00
_cell.angle_gamma   90.00
#
_symmetry.space_group_name_H-M   'P 1'
#
loop_
_entity.id
_entity.type
_entity.pdbx_description
1 polymer ?
#
loop_
_entity_poly.entity_id
_entity_poly.type
_entity_poly.pdbx_seq_one_letter_code
_entity_poly.pdbx_strand_id
1 'polypeptide(L)'
;MYLGLDILEAILFGGRDGVGHLAHIGGAVGGLFLCLILRAKRDDEFTSDAKATLSETKDLRILSRMELAQLHRVNPGDTAVLLNWMHKSINDPGGPKPECREAFFKGLPKMLAEQEIGPIATCIAALNHPIGTIKSGLLMDCATRLERANDNLSAMRMYESILKDPQAAQGDLEAAMFRGGMISEAVYQNFDSAKVAYSEIVRRWPMSPFADQAKVRLKYVESRLTPAQTP
;
A
#
# COMPACT_ATOMS: atom_id res chain seq x y z
N MET A 1 32.76 5.38 19.38
CA MET A 1 33.98 6.04 19.91
C MET A 1 34.72 5.09 20.87
N TYR A 2 34.99 3.85 20.45
CA TYR A 2 35.70 2.85 21.29
C TYR A 2 36.91 2.29 20.53
N LEU A 3 36.76 2.06 19.21
CA LEU A 3 37.84 1.57 18.33
C LEU A 3 39.12 2.43 18.34
N GLY A 4 38.98 3.76 18.40
CA GLY A 4 40.13 4.67 18.40
C GLY A 4 40.86 4.71 19.75
N LEU A 5 40.16 4.43 20.84
CA LEU A 5 40.73 4.39 22.20
C LEU A 5 41.43 3.03 22.42
N ASP A 6 40.86 1.94 21.91
CA ASP A 6 41.46 0.60 21.94
C ASP A 6 42.80 0.53 21.18
N ILE A 7 42.90 1.18 20.02
CA ILE A 7 44.15 1.25 19.25
C ILE A 7 45.21 2.05 20.01
N LEU A 8 44.79 3.14 20.66
CA LEU A 8 45.70 4.02 21.40
C LEU A 8 46.18 3.35 22.70
N GLU A 9 45.29 2.67 23.44
CA GLU A 9 45.65 1.89 24.64
C GLU A 9 46.51 0.67 24.34
N ALA A 10 46.26 -0.04 23.23
CA ALA A 10 47.10 -1.15 22.80
C ALA A 10 48.54 -0.71 22.47
N ILE A 11 48.71 0.51 21.95
CA ILE A 11 50.03 1.10 21.63
C ILE A 11 50.70 1.69 22.88
N LEU A 12 49.94 2.30 23.79
CA LEU A 12 50.48 3.00 24.98
C LEU A 12 50.71 2.11 26.20
N PHE A 13 49.89 1.07 26.43
CA PHE A 13 49.89 0.32 27.70
C PHE A 13 50.37 -1.13 27.62
N GLY A 14 50.97 -1.52 26.49
CA GLY A 14 51.90 -2.66 26.40
C GLY A 14 51.66 -3.82 27.37
N GLY A 15 50.58 -4.58 27.14
CA GLY A 15 50.54 -6.00 27.48
C GLY A 15 50.36 -6.40 28.95
N ARG A 16 49.24 -6.02 29.59
CA ARG A 16 48.73 -6.76 30.76
C ARG A 16 47.30 -7.32 30.64
N ASP A 17 46.45 -6.74 29.78
CA ASP A 17 45.12 -7.29 29.39
C ASP A 17 45.05 -7.62 27.86
N GLY A 18 46.17 -8.06 27.30
CA GLY A 18 46.42 -8.04 25.84
C GLY A 18 45.60 -9.00 24.96
N VAL A 19 44.93 -10.00 25.53
CA VAL A 19 44.21 -11.01 24.70
C VAL A 19 42.88 -10.45 24.17
N GLY A 20 42.19 -9.61 24.95
CA GLY A 20 40.95 -8.97 24.53
C GLY A 20 41.16 -8.00 23.36
N HIS A 21 42.17 -7.13 23.46
CA HIS A 21 42.46 -6.14 22.42
C HIS A 21 42.96 -6.77 21.11
N LEU A 22 43.75 -7.85 21.16
CA LEU A 22 44.19 -8.58 19.97
C LEU A 22 43.02 -9.23 19.22
N ALA A 23 41.98 -9.71 19.93
CA ALA A 23 40.78 -10.25 19.30
C ALA A 23 39.98 -9.18 18.56
N HIS A 24 39.88 -7.96 19.12
CA HIS A 24 39.21 -6.84 18.45
C HIS A 24 39.96 -6.36 17.20
N ILE A 25 41.29 -6.25 17.25
CA ILE A 25 42.11 -5.87 16.10
C ILE A 25 42.08 -6.98 15.03
N GLY A 26 42.20 -8.24 15.43
CA GLY A 26 42.08 -9.39 14.54
C GLY A 26 40.71 -9.46 13.87
N GLY A 27 39.63 -9.18 14.61
CA GLY A 27 38.28 -9.08 14.07
C GLY A 27 38.11 -7.93 13.07
N ALA A 28 38.69 -6.77 13.34
CA ALA A 28 38.62 -5.61 12.43
C ALA A 28 39.40 -5.85 11.13
N VAL A 29 40.63 -6.38 11.23
CA VAL A 29 41.47 -6.70 10.06
C VAL A 29 40.85 -7.85 9.26
N GLY A 30 40.39 -8.90 9.92
CA GLY A 30 39.69 -10.01 9.29
C GLY A 30 38.41 -9.57 8.57
N GLY A 31 37.62 -8.70 9.19
CA GLY A 31 36.43 -8.09 8.58
C GLY A 31 36.76 -7.25 7.35
N LEU A 32 37.83 -6.45 7.40
CA LEU A 32 38.30 -5.67 6.25
C LEU A 32 38.74 -6.57 5.10
N PHE A 33 39.56 -7.60 5.37
CA PHE A 33 39.99 -8.57 4.36
C PHE A 33 38.80 -9.32 3.76
N LEU A 34 37.82 -9.70 4.57
CA LEU A 34 36.60 -10.34 4.10
C LEU A 34 35.82 -9.43 3.14
N CYS A 35 35.65 -8.14 3.51
CA CYS A 35 35.00 -7.16 2.63
C CYS A 35 35.75 -6.95 1.31
N LEU A 36 37.09 -6.91 1.34
CA LEU A 36 37.94 -6.77 0.15
C LEU A 36 37.88 -8.02 -0.75
N ILE A 37 37.92 -9.22 -0.16
CA ILE A 37 37.85 -10.51 -0.88
C ILE A 37 36.48 -10.68 -1.52
N LEU A 38 35.40 -10.40 -0.78
CA LEU A 38 34.03 -10.54 -1.28
C LEU A 38 33.64 -9.45 -2.28
N ARG A 39 34.49 -8.43 -2.49
CA ARG A 39 34.20 -7.25 -3.33
C ARG A 39 32.78 -6.75 -3.06
N ALA A 40 32.43 -6.63 -1.79
CA ALA A 40 31.12 -6.10 -1.40
C ALA A 40 30.96 -4.75 -2.11
N LYS A 41 30.02 -4.68 -3.05
CA LYS A 41 29.82 -3.49 -3.87
C LYS A 41 29.46 -2.37 -2.91
N ARG A 42 30.38 -1.40 -2.74
CA ARG A 42 30.14 -0.24 -1.88
C ARG A 42 28.85 0.43 -2.38
N ASP A 43 27.89 0.59 -1.48
CA ASP A 43 26.68 1.34 -1.77
C ASP A 43 27.07 2.74 -2.25
N ASP A 44 26.29 3.30 -3.16
CA ASP A 44 26.43 4.69 -3.54
C ASP A 44 26.29 5.59 -2.31
N GLU A 45 26.98 6.73 -2.28
CA GLU A 45 27.00 7.65 -1.14
C GLU A 45 25.57 8.03 -0.72
N PHE A 46 24.72 8.35 -1.71
CA PHE A 46 23.30 8.62 -1.50
C PHE A 46 22.51 7.48 -0.86
N THR A 47 22.83 6.23 -1.19
CA THR A 47 22.16 5.07 -0.60
C THR A 47 22.62 4.88 0.85
N SER A 48 23.92 5.09 1.10
CA SER A 48 24.48 5.02 2.45
C SER A 48 23.83 6.06 3.36
N ASP A 49 23.70 7.30 2.89
CA ASP A 49 23.11 8.39 3.68
C ASP A 49 21.61 8.17 3.95
N ALA A 50 20.86 7.68 2.95
CA ALA A 50 19.46 7.32 3.13
C ALA A 50 19.28 6.18 4.15
N LYS A 51 20.14 5.15 4.10
CA LYS A 51 20.13 4.05 5.08
C LYS A 51 20.54 4.51 6.47
N ALA A 52 21.53 5.41 6.58
CA ALA A 52 21.95 5.99 7.85
C ALA A 52 20.80 6.78 8.50
N THR A 53 20.18 7.67 7.73
CA THR A 53 19.01 8.45 8.19
C THR A 53 17.86 7.54 8.62
N LEU A 54 17.58 6.47 7.85
CA LEU A 54 16.55 5.49 8.20
C LEU A 54 16.92 4.71 9.47
N SER A 55 18.19 4.33 9.65
CA SER A 55 18.66 3.62 10.85
C SER A 55 18.54 4.48 12.10
N GLU A 56 18.79 5.79 11.98
CA GLU A 56 18.70 6.74 13.08
C GLU A 56 17.24 7.04 13.45
N THR A 57 16.41 7.34 12.46
CA THR A 57 15.03 7.81 12.69
C THR A 57 14.00 6.69 12.79
N LYS A 58 14.25 5.56 12.11
CA LYS A 58 13.31 4.45 11.93
C LYS A 58 11.97 4.86 11.29
N ASP A 59 11.93 6.00 10.61
CA ASP A 59 10.73 6.52 9.96
C ASP A 59 11.00 6.89 8.49
N LEU A 60 10.40 6.11 7.58
CA LEU A 60 10.47 6.32 6.13
C LEU A 60 9.82 7.65 5.69
N ARG A 61 8.94 8.24 6.50
CA ARG A 61 8.25 9.49 6.18
C ARG A 61 9.18 10.70 6.17
N ILE A 62 10.33 10.61 6.84
CA ILE A 62 11.31 11.71 6.90
C ILE A 62 12.09 11.78 5.59
N LEU A 63 12.37 10.64 4.96
CA LEU A 63 13.15 10.57 3.73
C LEU A 63 12.50 11.30 2.56
N SER A 64 13.30 11.99 1.76
CA SER A 64 12.87 12.62 0.52
C SER A 64 12.45 11.59 -0.53
N ARG A 65 11.74 12.05 -1.56
CA ARG A 65 11.36 11.21 -2.70
C ARG A 65 12.58 10.56 -3.38
N MET A 66 13.70 11.27 -3.47
CA MET A 66 14.91 10.76 -4.14
C MET A 66 15.57 9.65 -3.33
N GLU A 67 15.66 9.81 -2.01
CA GLU A 67 16.19 8.77 -1.11
C GLU A 67 15.32 7.52 -1.13
N LEU A 68 14.00 7.66 -1.08
CA LEU A 68 13.07 6.54 -1.20
C LEU A 68 13.20 5.81 -2.54
N ALA A 69 13.39 6.53 -3.64
CA ALA A 69 13.65 5.92 -4.95
C ALA A 69 14.96 5.11 -4.96
N GLN A 70 16.02 5.61 -4.32
CA GLN A 70 17.29 4.90 -4.22
C GLN A 70 17.19 3.66 -3.34
N LEU A 71 16.52 3.75 -2.18
CA LEU A 71 16.25 2.60 -1.33
C LEU A 71 15.46 1.52 -2.08
N HIS A 72 14.46 1.91 -2.88
CA HIS A 72 13.72 0.96 -3.72
C HIS A 72 14.60 0.30 -4.79
N ARG A 73 15.53 1.02 -5.42
CA ARG A 73 16.45 0.41 -6.41
C ARG A 73 17.34 -0.67 -5.79
N VAL A 74 17.73 -0.49 -4.53
CA VAL A 74 18.58 -1.44 -3.80
C VAL A 74 17.77 -2.62 -3.28
N ASN A 75 16.55 -2.38 -2.80
CA ASN A 75 15.62 -3.41 -2.36
C ASN A 75 14.22 -3.21 -2.96
N PRO A 76 13.99 -3.67 -4.21
CA PRO A 76 12.71 -3.47 -4.88
C PRO A 76 11.54 -4.23 -4.23
N GLY A 77 11.85 -5.22 -3.38
CA GLY A 77 10.87 -6.03 -2.68
C GLY A 77 10.28 -5.37 -1.43
N ASP A 78 10.82 -4.23 -0.97
CA ASP A 78 10.33 -3.51 0.20
C ASP A 78 9.09 -2.69 -0.15
N THR A 79 7.94 -3.22 0.24
CA THR A 79 6.62 -2.62 0.01
C THR A 79 6.40 -1.34 0.80
N ALA A 80 7.03 -1.21 1.98
CA ALA A 80 6.89 -0.03 2.82
C ALA A 80 7.62 1.17 2.19
N VAL A 81 8.84 0.94 1.68
CA VAL A 81 9.60 1.95 0.92
C VAL A 81 8.83 2.37 -0.32
N LEU A 82 8.32 1.41 -1.10
CA LEU A 82 7.57 1.69 -2.32
C LEU A 82 6.28 2.50 -2.06
N LEU A 83 5.53 2.16 -1.01
CA LEU A 83 4.32 2.87 -0.64
C LEU A 83 4.61 4.31 -0.20
N ASN A 84 5.63 4.52 0.64
CA ASN A 84 6.05 5.87 1.04
C ASN A 84 6.58 6.67 -0.16
N TRP A 85 7.31 6.02 -1.06
CA TRP A 85 7.79 6.65 -2.29
C TRP A 85 6.63 7.16 -3.15
N MET A 86 5.62 6.32 -3.39
CA MET A 86 4.42 6.71 -4.14
C MET A 86 3.66 7.83 -3.42
N HIS A 87 3.42 7.69 -2.12
CA HIS A 87 2.69 8.68 -1.33
C HIS A 87 3.34 10.07 -1.38
N LYS A 88 4.67 10.15 -1.20
CA LYS A 88 5.39 11.42 -1.39
C LYS A 88 5.31 11.93 -2.83
N SER A 89 5.46 11.03 -3.79
CA SER A 89 5.45 11.39 -5.20
C SER A 89 4.11 11.96 -5.68
N ILE A 90 2.98 11.55 -5.09
CA ILE A 90 1.65 12.09 -5.41
C ILE A 90 1.51 13.55 -4.98
N ASN A 91 2.13 13.93 -3.86
CA ASN A 91 2.04 15.27 -3.29
C ASN A 91 3.05 16.27 -3.90
N ASP A 92 3.98 15.80 -4.73
CA ASP A 92 4.96 16.67 -5.38
C ASP A 92 4.34 17.44 -6.57
N PRO A 93 4.77 18.68 -6.87
CA PRO A 93 4.24 19.51 -7.96
C PRO A 93 4.33 18.91 -9.37
N GLY A 94 5.09 17.82 -9.57
CA GLY A 94 5.18 17.09 -10.84
C GLY A 94 4.47 15.73 -10.83
N GLY A 95 3.83 15.37 -9.71
CA GLY A 95 3.25 14.06 -9.49
C GLY A 95 4.27 12.91 -9.56
N PRO A 96 3.77 11.66 -9.59
CA PRO A 96 4.64 10.49 -9.62
C PRO A 96 5.21 10.26 -11.00
N LYS A 97 6.54 10.12 -11.05
CA LYS A 97 7.30 9.74 -12.25
C LYS A 97 6.83 8.37 -12.78
N PRO A 98 6.93 8.10 -14.10
CA PRO A 98 6.49 6.83 -14.68
C PRO A 98 7.08 5.59 -13.99
N GLU A 99 8.37 5.61 -13.67
CA GLU A 99 9.08 4.54 -12.95
C GLU A 99 8.42 4.20 -11.61
N CYS A 100 8.02 5.22 -10.84
CA CYS A 100 7.36 5.06 -9.54
C CYS A 100 5.96 4.44 -9.71
N ARG A 101 5.21 4.88 -10.74
CA ARG A 101 3.88 4.33 -11.05
C ARG A 101 3.96 2.86 -11.45
N GLU A 102 4.89 2.53 -12.34
CA GLU A 102 5.09 1.16 -12.80
C GLU A 102 5.50 0.24 -11.63
N ALA A 103 6.46 0.68 -10.81
CA ALA A 103 6.88 -0.05 -9.62
C ALA A 103 5.70 -0.26 -8.65
N PHE A 104 4.90 0.79 -8.40
CA PHE A 104 3.73 0.72 -7.52
C PHE A 104 2.71 -0.30 -8.02
N PHE A 105 2.29 -0.25 -9.29
CA PHE A 105 1.31 -1.20 -9.82
C PHE A 105 1.84 -2.63 -9.85
N LYS A 106 3.13 -2.82 -10.18
CA LYS A 106 3.77 -4.14 -10.13
C LYS A 106 3.84 -4.70 -8.71
N GLY A 107 4.11 -3.84 -7.72
CA GLY A 107 4.18 -4.21 -6.30
C GLY A 107 2.82 -4.30 -5.61
N LEU A 108 1.73 -3.86 -6.25
CA LEU A 108 0.43 -3.70 -5.62
C LEU A 108 -0.13 -4.97 -4.95
N PRO A 109 -0.07 -6.17 -5.57
CA PRO A 109 -0.56 -7.39 -4.92
C PRO A 109 0.17 -7.68 -3.59
N LYS A 110 1.49 -7.47 -3.56
CA LYS A 110 2.31 -7.69 -2.36
C LYS A 110 2.04 -6.59 -1.31
N MET A 111 1.90 -5.34 -1.74
CA MET A 111 1.53 -4.23 -0.83
C MET A 111 0.19 -4.48 -0.16
N LEU A 112 -0.81 -4.98 -0.89
CA LEU A 112 -2.09 -5.35 -0.30
C LEU A 112 -1.88 -6.45 0.77
N ALA A 113 -1.06 -7.46 0.52
CA ALA A 113 -0.82 -8.52 1.52
C ALA A 113 -0.10 -8.01 2.79
N GLU A 114 0.81 -7.04 2.68
CA GLU A 114 1.77 -6.71 3.74
C GLU A 114 1.55 -5.34 4.42
N GLN A 115 0.82 -4.43 3.80
CA GLN A 115 0.69 -3.04 4.26
C GLN A 115 -0.75 -2.66 4.63
N GLU A 116 -0.87 -1.59 5.40
CA GLU A 116 -2.14 -0.97 5.77
C GLU A 116 -2.92 -0.49 4.54
N ILE A 117 -4.23 -0.74 4.51
CA ILE A 117 -5.03 -0.55 3.29
C ILE A 117 -5.29 0.92 2.97
N GLY A 118 -5.45 1.78 3.98
CA GLY A 118 -5.81 3.20 3.81
C GLY A 118 -4.83 3.97 2.93
N PRO A 119 -3.51 3.95 3.22
CA PRO A 119 -2.52 4.62 2.38
C PRO A 119 -2.46 4.07 0.95
N ILE A 120 -2.64 2.76 0.74
CA ILE A 120 -2.68 2.14 -0.59
C ILE A 120 -3.88 2.69 -1.38
N ALA A 121 -5.06 2.67 -0.77
CA ALA A 121 -6.30 3.15 -1.39
C ALA A 121 -6.20 4.65 -1.75
N THR A 122 -5.59 5.44 -0.88
CA THR A 122 -5.31 6.86 -1.13
C THR A 122 -4.43 7.03 -2.37
N CYS A 123 -3.38 6.21 -2.50
CA CYS A 123 -2.51 6.27 -3.67
C CYS A 123 -3.23 5.84 -4.96
N ILE A 124 -4.03 4.76 -4.92
CA ILE A 124 -4.83 4.31 -6.07
C ILE A 124 -5.79 5.41 -6.52
N ALA A 125 -6.53 6.00 -5.59
CA ALA A 125 -7.54 7.02 -5.89
C ALA A 125 -6.90 8.30 -6.47
N ALA A 126 -5.72 8.68 -6.00
CA ALA A 126 -5.03 9.89 -6.45
C ALA A 126 -4.36 9.75 -7.83
N LEU A 127 -4.03 8.52 -8.26
CA LEU A 127 -3.22 8.29 -9.47
C LEU A 127 -3.95 8.52 -10.80
N ASN A 128 -5.28 8.74 -10.80
CA ASN A 128 -6.13 8.86 -11.99
C ASN A 128 -5.67 7.94 -13.13
N HIS A 129 -5.56 6.64 -12.84
CA HIS A 129 -5.00 5.67 -13.77
C HIS A 129 -5.99 5.35 -14.90
N PRO A 130 -5.51 4.96 -16.08
CA PRO A 130 -6.38 4.44 -17.13
C PRO A 130 -7.23 3.28 -16.61
N ILE A 131 -8.46 3.20 -17.09
CA ILE A 131 -9.37 2.09 -16.80
C ILE A 131 -8.72 0.77 -17.24
N GLY A 132 -8.84 -0.28 -16.41
CA GLY A 132 -8.23 -1.59 -16.65
C GLY A 132 -6.76 -1.72 -16.23
N THR A 133 -6.11 -0.64 -15.75
CA THR A 133 -4.71 -0.71 -15.26
C THR A 133 -4.57 -1.65 -14.06
N ILE A 134 -5.55 -1.62 -13.15
CA ILE A 134 -5.61 -2.48 -11.98
C ILE A 134 -6.67 -3.54 -12.22
N LYS A 135 -6.32 -4.81 -12.04
CA LYS A 135 -7.29 -5.91 -12.16
C LYS A 135 -8.44 -5.70 -11.16
N SER A 136 -9.67 -5.86 -11.61
CA SER A 136 -10.89 -5.72 -10.81
C SER A 136 -10.85 -6.51 -9.50
N GLY A 137 -10.36 -7.75 -9.51
CA GLY A 137 -10.18 -8.54 -8.28
C GLY A 137 -9.28 -7.89 -7.21
N LEU A 138 -8.23 -7.15 -7.59
CA LEU A 138 -7.39 -6.41 -6.63
C LEU A 138 -8.10 -5.18 -6.07
N LEU A 139 -8.87 -4.48 -6.90
CA LEU A 139 -9.73 -3.38 -6.44
C LEU A 139 -10.82 -3.90 -5.49
N MET A 140 -11.37 -5.09 -5.76
CA MET A 140 -12.38 -5.74 -4.92
C MET A 140 -11.83 -6.13 -3.54
N ASP A 141 -10.62 -6.70 -3.49
CA ASP A 141 -9.92 -6.97 -2.22
C ASP A 141 -9.66 -5.69 -1.43
N CYS A 142 -9.18 -4.64 -2.12
CA CYS A 142 -8.96 -3.33 -1.53
C CYS A 142 -10.25 -2.75 -0.93
N ALA A 143 -11.34 -2.72 -1.71
CA ALA A 143 -12.64 -2.21 -1.28
C ALA A 143 -13.20 -2.97 -0.07
N THR A 144 -13.12 -4.30 -0.08
CA THR A 144 -13.62 -5.15 1.01
C THR A 144 -12.86 -4.90 2.31
N ARG A 145 -11.54 -4.70 2.24
CA ARG A 145 -10.71 -4.40 3.41
C ARG A 145 -10.97 -2.99 3.95
N LEU A 146 -11.19 -2.01 3.09
CA LEU A 146 -11.60 -0.66 3.49
C LEU A 146 -12.96 -0.67 4.20
N GLU A 147 -13.93 -1.43 3.69
CA GLU A 147 -15.23 -1.60 4.32
C GLU A 147 -15.11 -2.20 5.73
N ARG A 148 -14.27 -3.23 5.90
CA ARG A 148 -13.97 -3.82 7.23
C ARG A 148 -13.28 -2.83 8.18
N ALA A 149 -12.52 -1.88 7.63
CA ALA A 149 -11.89 -0.79 8.37
C ALA A 149 -12.84 0.40 8.60
N ASN A 150 -14.11 0.30 8.22
CA ASN A 150 -15.13 1.36 8.25
C ASN A 150 -14.81 2.58 7.37
N ASP A 151 -13.85 2.50 6.45
CA ASP A 151 -13.61 3.52 5.44
C ASP A 151 -14.53 3.29 4.22
N ASN A 152 -15.83 3.51 4.45
CA ASN A 152 -16.88 3.28 3.46
C ASN A 152 -16.77 4.21 2.25
N LEU A 153 -16.22 5.41 2.43
CA LEU A 153 -16.05 6.38 1.34
C LEU A 153 -14.98 5.91 0.35
N SER A 154 -13.82 5.48 0.85
CA SER A 154 -12.77 4.93 -0.02
C SER A 154 -13.21 3.60 -0.64
N ALA A 155 -13.93 2.76 0.10
CA ALA A 155 -14.49 1.51 -0.43
C ALA A 155 -15.43 1.78 -1.61
N MET A 156 -16.35 2.75 -1.49
CA MET A 156 -17.24 3.15 -2.59
C MET A 156 -16.47 3.60 -3.83
N ARG A 157 -15.40 4.38 -3.67
CA ARG A 157 -14.57 4.81 -4.81
C ARG A 157 -13.92 3.64 -5.53
N MET A 158 -13.49 2.61 -4.80
CA MET A 158 -12.93 1.39 -5.40
C MET A 158 -14.02 0.61 -6.15
N TYR A 159 -15.22 0.42 -5.57
CA TYR A 159 -16.34 -0.23 -6.25
C TYR A 159 -16.77 0.53 -7.52
N GLU A 160 -16.85 1.86 -7.47
CA GLU A 160 -17.14 2.69 -8.65
C GLU A 160 -16.07 2.57 -9.74
N SER A 161 -14.80 2.42 -9.35
CA SER A 161 -13.71 2.18 -10.30
C SER A 161 -13.90 0.85 -11.03
N ILE A 162 -14.30 -0.22 -10.32
CA ILE A 162 -14.64 -1.52 -10.92
C ILE A 162 -15.81 -1.38 -11.89
N LEU A 163 -16.89 -0.67 -11.51
CA LEU A 163 -18.08 -0.50 -12.35
C LEU A 163 -17.83 0.31 -13.63
N LYS A 164 -16.79 1.14 -13.65
CA LYS A 164 -16.35 1.89 -14.83
C LYS A 164 -15.47 1.07 -15.76
N ASP A 165 -14.99 -0.10 -15.34
CA ASP A 165 -14.09 -0.95 -16.12
C ASP A 165 -14.84 -1.91 -17.06
N PRO A 166 -14.77 -1.70 -18.40
CA PRO A 166 -15.44 -2.58 -19.36
C PRO A 166 -14.81 -3.97 -19.43
N GLN A 167 -13.62 -4.17 -18.88
CA GLN A 167 -12.92 -5.46 -18.85
C GLN A 167 -13.02 -6.16 -17.50
N ALA A 168 -13.77 -5.59 -16.54
CA ALA A 168 -13.96 -6.22 -15.24
C ALA A 168 -14.72 -7.55 -15.36
N ALA A 169 -14.34 -8.53 -14.54
CA ALA A 169 -15.03 -9.81 -14.49
C ALA A 169 -16.49 -9.59 -14.07
N GLN A 170 -17.42 -10.32 -14.69
CA GLN A 170 -18.84 -10.15 -14.43
C GLN A 170 -19.20 -10.33 -12.94
N GLY A 171 -18.58 -11.29 -12.26
CA GLY A 171 -18.78 -11.49 -10.81
C GLY A 171 -18.29 -10.32 -9.96
N ASP A 172 -17.19 -9.67 -10.36
CA ASP A 172 -16.65 -8.49 -9.65
C ASP A 172 -17.54 -7.26 -9.87
N LEU A 173 -18.05 -7.06 -11.09
CA LEU A 173 -19.01 -5.98 -11.41
C LEU A 173 -20.28 -6.11 -10.56
N GLU A 174 -20.83 -7.31 -10.51
CA GLU A 174 -22.02 -7.58 -9.74
C GLU A 174 -21.81 -7.40 -8.23
N ALA A 175 -20.72 -7.98 -7.70
CA ALA A 175 -20.40 -7.85 -6.29
C ALA A 175 -20.13 -6.38 -5.91
N ALA A 176 -19.40 -5.62 -6.74
CA ALA A 176 -19.16 -4.20 -6.52
C ALA A 176 -20.47 -3.40 -6.52
N MET A 177 -21.39 -3.67 -7.45
CA MET A 177 -22.71 -3.01 -7.50
C MET A 177 -23.54 -3.33 -6.25
N PHE A 178 -23.56 -4.59 -5.83
CA PHE A 178 -24.31 -5.03 -4.66
C PHE A 178 -23.78 -4.40 -3.38
N ARG A 179 -22.46 -4.47 -3.17
CA ARG A 179 -21.79 -3.90 -2.00
C ARG A 179 -21.91 -2.38 -1.96
N GLY A 180 -21.81 -1.70 -3.12
CA GLY A 180 -22.04 -0.27 -3.22
C GLY A 180 -23.47 0.15 -2.86
N GLY A 181 -24.46 -0.64 -3.29
CA GLY A 181 -25.86 -0.50 -2.88
C GLY A 181 -26.05 -0.66 -1.37
N MET A 182 -25.42 -1.68 -0.77
CA MET A 182 -25.46 -1.91 0.67
C MET A 182 -24.87 -0.76 1.48
N ILE A 183 -23.73 -0.19 1.06
CA ILE A 183 -23.13 0.97 1.74
C ILE A 183 -24.06 2.18 1.64
N SER A 184 -24.65 2.40 0.47
CA SER A 184 -25.61 3.50 0.24
C SER A 184 -26.86 3.36 1.13
N GLU A 185 -27.40 2.14 1.28
CA GLU A 185 -28.54 1.84 2.15
C GLU A 185 -28.19 1.98 3.64
N ALA A 186 -27.13 1.31 4.10
CA ALA A 186 -26.88 1.11 5.53
C ALA A 186 -26.09 2.26 6.16
N VAL A 187 -25.11 2.81 5.44
CA VAL A 187 -24.18 3.82 5.97
C VAL A 187 -24.68 5.22 5.65
N TYR A 188 -25.06 5.46 4.40
CA TYR A 188 -25.47 6.80 3.95
C TYR A 188 -26.97 7.06 4.01
N GLN A 189 -27.78 6.02 4.31
CA GLN A 189 -29.25 6.09 4.29
C GLN A 189 -29.80 6.69 2.98
N ASN A 190 -29.06 6.53 1.88
CA ASN A 190 -29.43 6.99 0.56
C ASN A 190 -30.20 5.87 -0.15
N PHE A 191 -31.48 5.78 0.22
CA PHE A 191 -32.39 4.76 -0.28
C PHE A 191 -32.61 4.85 -1.79
N ASP A 192 -32.60 6.04 -2.38
CA ASP A 192 -32.72 6.19 -3.84
C ASP A 192 -31.55 5.55 -4.59
N SER A 193 -30.32 5.82 -4.15
CA SER A 193 -29.12 5.24 -4.78
C SER A 193 -29.07 3.71 -4.59
N ALA A 194 -29.44 3.23 -3.40
CA ALA A 194 -29.56 1.80 -3.14
C ALA A 194 -30.61 1.13 -4.03
N LYS A 195 -31.78 1.77 -4.22
CA LYS A 195 -32.85 1.30 -5.12
C LYS A 195 -32.34 1.14 -6.55
N VAL A 196 -31.62 2.14 -7.07
CA VAL A 196 -31.04 2.10 -8.42
C VAL A 196 -30.07 0.92 -8.55
N ALA A 197 -29.15 0.76 -7.59
CA ALA A 197 -28.17 -0.34 -7.62
C ALA A 197 -28.85 -1.72 -7.60
N TYR A 198 -29.80 -1.96 -6.68
CA TYR A 198 -30.49 -3.25 -6.58
C TYR A 198 -31.37 -3.55 -7.80
N SER A 199 -32.08 -2.55 -8.31
CA SER A 199 -32.89 -2.70 -9.53
C SER A 199 -32.01 -3.09 -10.72
N GLU A 200 -30.83 -2.49 -10.83
CA GLU A 200 -29.90 -2.76 -11.92
C GLU A 200 -29.30 -4.16 -11.84
N ILE A 201 -29.03 -4.68 -10.64
CA ILE A 201 -28.59 -6.08 -10.45
C ILE A 201 -29.67 -7.05 -10.92
N VAL A 202 -30.92 -6.87 -10.49
CA VAL A 202 -32.04 -7.75 -10.89
C VAL A 202 -32.26 -7.70 -12.40
N ARG A 203 -32.06 -6.54 -13.03
CA ARG A 203 -32.21 -6.35 -14.47
C ARG A 203 -31.06 -6.96 -15.28
N ARG A 204 -29.81 -6.76 -14.87
CA ARG A 204 -28.61 -7.21 -15.61
C ARG A 204 -28.25 -8.67 -15.34
N TRP A 205 -28.46 -9.16 -14.12
CA TRP A 205 -28.02 -10.48 -13.67
C TRP A 205 -29.13 -11.27 -12.98
N PRO A 206 -30.29 -11.50 -13.63
CA PRO A 206 -31.49 -12.04 -12.98
C PRO A 206 -31.33 -13.43 -12.33
N MET A 207 -30.34 -14.22 -12.78
CA MET A 207 -30.07 -15.58 -12.32
C MET A 207 -28.91 -15.68 -11.31
N SER A 208 -28.32 -14.56 -10.92
CA SER A 208 -27.18 -14.57 -9.99
C SER A 208 -27.62 -14.70 -8.53
N PRO A 209 -26.80 -15.29 -7.64
CA PRO A 209 -27.04 -15.30 -6.20
C PRO A 209 -27.27 -13.91 -5.57
N PHE A 210 -26.72 -12.84 -6.16
CA PHE A 210 -26.96 -11.48 -5.67
C PHE A 210 -28.32 -10.92 -6.09
N ALA A 211 -28.93 -11.43 -7.17
CA ALA A 211 -30.23 -10.95 -7.63
C ALA A 211 -31.35 -11.27 -6.64
N ASP A 212 -31.33 -12.45 -6.02
CA ASP A 212 -32.34 -12.80 -5.01
C ASP A 212 -32.19 -11.97 -3.74
N GLN A 213 -30.95 -11.71 -3.30
CA GLN A 213 -30.67 -10.79 -2.20
C GLN A 213 -31.09 -9.35 -2.54
N ALA A 214 -30.80 -8.90 -3.76
CA ALA A 214 -31.17 -7.58 -4.25
C ALA A 214 -32.70 -7.40 -4.32
N LYS A 215 -33.48 -8.42 -4.73
CA LYS A 215 -34.95 -8.38 -4.70
C LYS A 215 -35.49 -8.16 -3.29
N VAL A 216 -34.93 -8.83 -2.29
CA VAL A 216 -35.34 -8.68 -0.88
C VAL A 216 -35.02 -7.26 -0.40
N ARG A 217 -33.79 -6.79 -0.65
CA ARG A 217 -33.36 -5.44 -0.26
C ARG A 217 -34.14 -4.35 -0.99
N LEU A 218 -34.46 -4.53 -2.27
CA LEU A 218 -35.25 -3.60 -3.06
C LEU A 218 -36.63 -3.37 -2.45
N LYS A 219 -37.35 -4.43 -2.05
CA LYS A 219 -38.64 -4.31 -1.35
C LYS A 219 -38.51 -3.52 -0.05
N TYR A 220 -37.44 -3.76 0.72
CA TYR A 220 -37.18 -3.03 1.95
C TYR A 220 -36.97 -1.53 1.65
N VAL A 221 -36.09 -1.20 0.71
CA VAL A 221 -35.80 0.18 0.32
C VAL A 221 -37.05 0.90 -0.22
N GLU A 222 -37.89 0.24 -1.02
CA GLU A 222 -39.13 0.81 -1.54
C GLU A 222 -40.15 1.13 -0.44
N SER A 223 -40.22 0.30 0.61
CA SER A 223 -41.08 0.58 1.77
C SER A 223 -40.63 1.81 2.57
N ARG A 224 -39.33 2.16 2.50
CA ARG A 224 -38.77 3.36 3.13
C ARG A 224 -38.98 4.63 2.31
N LEU A 225 -39.04 4.50 0.98
CA LEU A 225 -39.25 5.62 0.06
C LEU A 225 -40.72 5.99 -0.10
N THR A 226 -41.64 5.05 0.14
CA THR A 226 -43.07 5.35 0.11
C THR A 226 -43.42 6.13 1.39
N PRO A 227 -43.80 7.42 1.32
CA PRO A 227 -44.23 8.13 2.51
C PRO A 227 -45.41 7.38 3.11
N ALA A 228 -45.39 7.14 4.42
CA ALA A 228 -46.52 6.58 5.12
C ALA A 228 -47.74 7.41 4.74
N GLN A 229 -48.69 6.80 4.04
CA GLN A 229 -50.00 7.40 3.84
C GLN A 229 -50.62 7.45 5.23
N THR A 230 -50.39 8.55 5.94
CA THR A 230 -51.05 8.86 7.20
C THR A 230 -52.55 8.92 6.89
N PRO A 231 -53.36 8.04 7.49
CA PRO A 231 -54.82 8.07 7.31
C PRO A 231 -55.43 9.37 7.84
#